data_AF-A0AA44U6M1-F1
#
_entry.id   AF-A0AA44U6M1-F1
#
_cell.length_a   1.000
_cell.length_b   1.000
_cell.length_c   1.000
_cell.angle_alpha   90.00
_cell.angle_beta   90.00
_cell.angle_gamma   90.00
#
_symmetry.space_group_name_H-M   'P 1'
#
loop_
_entity.id
_entity.type
_entity.pdbx_description
1 polymer ?
#
loop_
_entity_poly.entity_id
_entity_poly.type
_entity_poly.pdbx_seq_one_letter_code
_entity_poly.pdbx_strand_id
1 'polypeptide(L)'
;MTRAVGQGDIVRNADIGLTSVAVDRAVATIPASQLDKIVGRHALVDLSPGQLLGSHSVGELRVAPGRARIGLKLAAGRLPTVSLPAGAHVTVIETSPDKDTGTVSNLSTADAVVVAAPKATNDHGSWLVDVEVDSGNAARLADLASLDRIALVERGQ
;
A
#
# COMPACT_ATOMS: atom_id res chain seq x y z
N MET A 1 2.79 26.38 6.43
CA MET A 1 3.73 25.87 5.40
C MET A 1 4.58 27.02 4.88
N THR A 2 5.89 26.83 4.71
CA THR A 2 6.80 27.86 4.17
C THR A 2 6.98 27.77 2.65
N ARG A 3 6.71 26.59 2.07
CA ARG A 3 6.73 26.33 0.62
C ARG A 3 5.67 25.30 0.23
N ALA A 4 5.49 25.08 -1.07
CA ALA A 4 4.60 24.05 -1.58
C ALA A 4 5.20 22.64 -1.36
N VAL A 5 4.36 21.70 -0.95
CA VAL A 5 4.70 20.26 -0.82
C VAL A 5 3.57 19.47 -1.48
N GLY A 6 3.91 18.61 -2.44
CA GLY A 6 2.91 17.86 -3.18
C GLY A 6 2.35 16.69 -2.37
N GLN A 7 1.14 16.25 -2.70
CA GLN A 7 0.60 15.00 -2.18
C GLN A 7 1.57 13.84 -2.43
N GLY A 8 1.87 13.07 -1.39
CA GLY A 8 2.82 11.97 -1.46
C GLY A 8 4.25 12.34 -1.10
N ASP A 9 4.61 13.63 -1.08
CA ASP A 9 5.95 14.07 -0.72
C ASP A 9 6.21 14.00 0.79
N ILE A 10 7.47 13.82 1.15
CA ILE A 10 7.92 13.87 2.55
C ILE A 10 7.97 15.32 3.01
N VAL A 11 7.28 15.62 4.11
CA VAL A 11 7.34 16.92 4.78
C VAL A 11 8.66 17.03 5.53
N ARG A 12 9.49 18.01 5.18
CA ARG A 12 10.79 18.28 5.81
C ARG A 12 10.68 19.44 6.78
N ASN A 13 11.63 19.52 7.72
CA ASN A 13 11.67 20.62 8.69
C ASN A 13 11.67 22.01 8.02
N ALA A 14 12.35 22.13 6.88
CA ALA A 14 12.45 23.38 6.14
C ALA A 14 11.17 23.75 5.34
N ASP A 15 10.15 22.90 5.33
CA ASP A 15 8.84 23.14 4.72
C ASP A 15 7.81 23.66 5.74
N ILE A 16 8.13 23.55 7.03
CA ILE A 16 7.26 23.93 8.15
C ILE A 16 7.73 25.25 8.77
N GLY A 17 6.76 26.10 9.11
CA GLY A 17 6.96 27.32 9.87
C GLY A 17 5.95 27.39 10.99
N LEU A 18 6.38 27.91 12.14
CA LEU A 18 5.50 28.15 13.27
C LEU A 18 4.79 29.48 13.10
N THR A 19 3.49 29.51 13.36
CA THR A 19 2.68 30.73 13.35
C THR A 19 1.66 30.68 14.47
N SER A 20 1.22 31.85 14.94
CA SER A 20 0.18 31.98 15.95
C SER A 20 -1.12 32.36 15.26
N VAL A 21 -2.17 31.56 15.45
CA VAL A 21 -3.50 31.78 14.88
C VAL A 21 -4.56 31.50 15.94
N ALA A 22 -5.59 32.34 15.99
CA ALA A 22 -6.77 32.09 16.80
C ALA A 22 -7.77 31.30 15.94
N VAL A 23 -8.04 30.05 16.33
CA VAL A 23 -8.99 29.16 15.66
C VAL A 23 -10.02 28.67 16.65
N ASP A 24 -11.25 28.46 16.19
CA ASP A 24 -12.30 27.82 16.99
C ASP A 24 -11.89 26.37 17.34
N ARG A 25 -12.40 25.84 18.46
CA ARG A 25 -12.17 24.44 18.87
C ARG A 25 -12.62 23.41 17.84
N ALA A 26 -13.55 23.77 16.95
CA ALA A 26 -13.99 22.88 15.87
C ALA A 26 -12.94 22.69 14.75
N VAL A 27 -11.90 23.52 14.68
CA VAL A 27 -10.90 23.45 13.62
C VAL A 27 -9.76 22.52 14.05
N ALA A 28 -9.67 21.37 13.39
CA ALA A 28 -8.59 20.41 13.60
C ALA A 28 -7.28 20.99 13.05
N THR A 29 -6.37 21.39 13.94
CA THR A 29 -5.04 21.92 13.62
C THR A 29 -3.96 21.08 14.28
N ILE A 30 -2.73 21.13 13.76
CA ILE A 30 -1.59 20.51 14.42
C ILE A 30 -0.86 21.54 15.29
N PRO A 31 -0.75 21.32 16.62
CA PRO A 31 -0.02 22.20 17.51
C PRO A 31 1.48 22.23 17.22
N ALA A 32 2.13 23.37 17.50
CA ALA A 32 3.58 23.53 17.37
C ALA A 32 4.39 22.46 18.15
N SER A 33 3.87 21.98 19.30
CA SER A 33 4.50 20.94 20.10
C SER A 33 4.52 19.55 19.43
N GLN A 34 3.78 19.36 18.34
CA GLN A 34 3.74 18.12 17.57
C GLN A 34 4.57 18.19 16.28
N LEU A 35 5.33 19.27 16.06
CA LEU A 35 6.17 19.46 14.86
C LEU A 35 7.03 18.23 14.55
N ASP A 36 7.68 17.67 15.57
CA ASP A 36 8.57 16.50 15.45
C ASP A 36 7.83 15.23 14.97
N LYS A 37 6.51 15.17 15.13
CA LYS A 37 5.68 14.04 14.65
C LYS A 37 5.25 14.19 13.19
N ILE A 38 5.39 15.39 12.62
CA ILE A 38 5.02 15.72 11.23
C ILE A 38 6.24 15.59 10.32
N VAL A 39 7.40 16.03 10.77
CA VAL A 39 8.64 15.96 9.98
C VAL A 39 8.96 14.50 9.69
N GLY A 40 9.21 14.20 8.42
CA GLY A 40 9.46 12.83 7.94
C GLY A 40 8.20 12.04 7.58
N ARG A 41 7.00 12.59 7.81
CA ARG A 41 5.73 12.00 7.33
C ARG A 41 5.41 12.49 5.92
N HIS A 42 4.44 11.85 5.27
CA HIS A 42 4.01 12.20 3.93
C HIS A 42 2.82 13.16 3.96
N ALA A 43 2.80 14.12 3.04
CA ALA A 43 1.64 14.95 2.77
C ALA A 43 0.52 14.08 2.15
N LEU A 44 -0.66 14.07 2.78
CA LEU A 44 -1.82 13.29 2.29
C LEU A 44 -2.67 14.06 1.29
N VAL A 45 -2.43 15.37 1.17
CA VAL A 45 -3.05 16.32 0.25
C VAL A 45 -1.97 17.30 -0.23
N ASP A 46 -2.23 18.05 -1.28
CA ASP A 46 -1.34 19.15 -1.69
C ASP A 46 -1.33 20.25 -0.62
N LEU A 47 -0.13 20.69 -0.25
CA LEU A 47 0.10 21.72 0.76
C LEU A 47 0.65 22.97 0.10
N SER A 48 -0.12 24.05 0.15
CA SER A 48 0.27 25.35 -0.41
C SER A 48 1.08 26.19 0.59
N PRO A 49 1.95 27.11 0.13
CA PRO A 49 2.59 28.10 0.99
C PRO A 49 1.55 28.88 1.82
N GLY A 50 1.85 29.13 3.10
CA GLY A 50 0.93 29.82 4.01
C GLY A 50 -0.22 28.97 4.56
N GLN A 51 -0.43 27.75 4.05
CA GLN A 51 -1.48 26.85 4.53
C GLN A 51 -1.22 26.40 5.98
N LEU A 52 -2.29 26.37 6.77
CA LEU A 52 -2.30 25.81 8.12
C LEU A 52 -2.47 24.29 8.03
N LEU A 53 -1.62 23.55 8.76
CA LEU A 53 -1.69 22.09 8.76
C LEU A 53 -2.86 21.61 9.63
N GLY A 54 -3.77 20.87 9.00
CA GLY A 54 -4.77 20.08 9.71
C GLY A 54 -4.22 18.71 10.10
N SER A 55 -4.81 18.08 11.10
CA SER A 55 -4.36 16.76 11.59
C SER A 55 -4.53 15.62 10.58
N HIS A 56 -5.25 15.84 9.49
CA HIS A 56 -5.44 14.88 8.39
C HIS A 56 -4.58 15.19 7.16
N SER A 57 -3.82 16.28 7.18
CA SER A 57 -3.05 16.74 6.03
C SER A 57 -1.72 16.00 5.87
N VAL A 58 -1.23 15.36 6.93
CA VAL A 58 0.07 14.68 6.97
C VAL A 58 -0.06 13.36 7.71
N GLY A 59 0.56 12.30 7.21
CA GLY A 59 0.51 10.98 7.82
C GLY A 59 1.28 9.92 7.03
N GLU A 60 0.85 8.67 7.15
CA GLU A 60 1.34 7.57 6.32
C GLU A 60 0.46 7.44 5.09
N LEU A 61 1.08 7.26 3.92
CA LEU A 61 0.33 7.03 2.69
C LEU A 61 -0.37 5.69 2.77
N ARG A 62 -1.59 5.64 2.24
CA ARG A 62 -2.33 4.37 2.15
C ARG A 62 -1.64 3.38 1.22
N VAL A 63 -0.97 3.85 0.17
CA VAL A 63 -0.13 3.07 -0.75
C VAL A 63 1.09 3.94 -1.06
N ALA A 64 2.30 3.38 -0.94
CA ALA A 64 3.53 4.14 -1.17
C ALA A 64 3.65 4.61 -2.63
N PRO A 65 4.35 5.73 -2.91
CA PRO A 65 4.58 6.19 -4.28
C PRO A 65 5.33 5.14 -5.10
N GLY A 66 4.93 4.95 -6.36
CA GLY A 66 5.48 3.89 -7.22
C GLY A 66 4.98 2.48 -6.89
N ARG A 67 4.13 2.32 -5.87
CA ARG A 67 3.46 1.06 -5.54
C ARG A 67 1.98 1.10 -5.92
N ALA A 68 1.39 -0.07 -6.08
CA ALA A 68 -0.04 -0.25 -6.26
C ALA A 68 -0.53 -1.37 -5.35
N ARG A 69 -1.74 -1.23 -4.82
CA ARG A 69 -2.39 -2.26 -4.01
C ARG A 69 -3.38 -3.05 -4.84
N ILE A 70 -3.33 -4.37 -4.73
CA ILE A 70 -4.22 -5.30 -5.43
C ILE A 70 -4.88 -6.20 -4.38
N GLY A 71 -6.20 -6.35 -4.49
CA GLY A 71 -6.95 -7.37 -3.75
C GLY A 71 -7.00 -8.66 -4.55
N LEU A 72 -6.67 -9.77 -3.89
CA LEU A 72 -6.61 -11.11 -4.48
C LEU A 72 -7.58 -12.05 -3.76
N LYS A 73 -8.35 -12.83 -4.53
CA LYS A 73 -9.12 -13.97 -4.04
C LYS A 73 -8.41 -15.25 -4.46
N LEU A 74 -7.92 -16.02 -3.50
CA LEU A 74 -7.09 -17.19 -3.76
C LEU A 74 -7.73 -18.44 -3.19
N ALA A 75 -8.04 -19.41 -4.04
CA ALA A 75 -8.51 -20.71 -3.60
C ALA A 75 -7.46 -21.44 -2.74
N ALA A 76 -7.91 -22.37 -1.91
CA ALA A 76 -7.02 -23.27 -1.18
C ALA A 76 -5.97 -23.91 -2.12
N GLY A 77 -4.71 -23.97 -1.65
CA GLY A 77 -3.57 -24.47 -2.43
C GLY A 77 -2.85 -23.40 -3.28
N ARG A 78 -3.35 -22.16 -3.34
CA ARG A 78 -2.69 -21.02 -4.02
C ARG A 78 -2.13 -19.97 -3.07
N LEU A 79 -2.27 -20.20 -1.77
CA LEU A 79 -1.70 -19.41 -0.68
C LEU A 79 -0.89 -20.38 0.19
N PRO A 80 0.31 -19.99 0.65
CA PRO A 80 1.03 -20.73 1.68
C PRO A 80 0.16 -20.93 2.93
N THR A 81 0.30 -22.08 3.60
CA THR A 81 -0.45 -22.37 4.84
C THR A 81 0.15 -21.72 6.08
N VAL A 82 1.30 -21.05 5.94
CA VAL A 82 1.96 -20.30 7.00
C VAL A 82 1.28 -18.96 7.25
N SER A 83 1.50 -18.39 8.43
CA SER A 83 1.02 -17.05 8.74
C SER A 83 1.75 -16.02 7.87
N LEU A 84 1.00 -15.22 7.12
CA LEU A 84 1.52 -14.09 6.34
C LEU A 84 1.12 -12.78 7.03
N PRO A 85 1.88 -12.29 8.02
CA PRO A 85 1.59 -11.02 8.67
C PRO A 85 1.75 -9.84 7.69
N ALA A 86 1.23 -8.68 8.07
CA ALA A 86 1.51 -7.44 7.36
C ALA A 86 3.04 -7.21 7.27
N GLY A 87 3.52 -6.87 6.07
CA GLY A 87 4.95 -6.74 5.78
C GLY A 87 5.62 -8.00 5.26
N ALA A 88 4.94 -9.15 5.20
CA ALA A 88 5.53 -10.38 4.65
C ALA A 88 5.88 -10.23 3.17
N HIS A 89 7.09 -10.63 2.80
CA HIS A 89 7.57 -10.61 1.41
C HIS A 89 7.13 -11.87 0.68
N VAL A 90 6.47 -11.68 -0.46
CA VAL A 90 5.90 -12.77 -1.25
C VAL A 90 6.15 -12.51 -2.72
N THR A 91 6.15 -13.58 -3.51
CA THR A 91 6.17 -13.50 -4.97
C THR A 91 4.82 -13.92 -5.50
N VAL A 92 4.21 -13.04 -6.27
CA VAL A 92 2.97 -13.30 -7.00
C VAL A 92 3.36 -13.95 -8.31
N ILE A 93 2.86 -15.15 -8.56
CA ILE A 93 3.16 -15.91 -9.78
C ILE A 93 1.89 -16.10 -10.61
N GLU A 94 2.03 -15.91 -11.92
CA GLU A 94 1.03 -16.33 -12.90
C GLU A 94 0.95 -17.86 -12.92
N THR A 95 -0.26 -18.42 -12.95
CA THR A 95 -0.46 -19.86 -13.14
C THR A 95 -0.86 -20.17 -14.58
N SER A 96 -0.44 -21.33 -15.07
CA SER A 96 -0.77 -21.80 -16.42
C SER A 96 -2.30 -21.86 -16.60
N PRO A 97 -2.84 -21.45 -17.76
CA PRO A 97 -4.27 -21.55 -18.03
C PRO A 97 -4.74 -23.01 -18.18
N ASP A 98 -3.85 -23.92 -18.58
CA ASP A 98 -4.13 -25.34 -18.74
C ASP A 98 -3.48 -26.17 -17.64
N LYS A 99 -4.25 -27.11 -17.07
CA LYS A 99 -3.76 -28.11 -16.11
C LYS A 99 -2.89 -29.19 -16.77
N ASP A 100 -2.83 -29.24 -18.09
CA ASP A 100 -2.33 -30.40 -18.87
C ASP A 100 -1.13 -30.06 -19.77
N THR A 101 -0.71 -28.80 -19.84
CA THR A 101 0.47 -28.41 -20.60
C THR A 101 1.68 -28.38 -19.66
N GLY A 102 2.41 -29.49 -19.62
CA GLY A 102 3.63 -29.69 -18.79
C GLY A 102 4.82 -28.77 -19.12
N THR A 103 4.59 -27.63 -19.78
CA THR A 103 5.62 -26.65 -20.15
C THR A 103 5.44 -25.40 -19.31
N VAL A 104 6.18 -25.32 -18.21
CA VAL A 104 6.28 -24.14 -17.33
C VAL A 104 7.23 -23.12 -17.99
N SER A 105 6.89 -22.60 -19.17
CA SER A 105 7.76 -21.67 -19.89
C SER A 105 7.10 -20.30 -19.98
N ASN A 106 7.74 -19.30 -19.36
CA ASN A 106 7.37 -17.88 -19.34
C ASN A 106 6.21 -17.47 -18.40
N LEU A 107 6.10 -18.07 -17.21
CA LEU A 107 5.22 -17.53 -16.18
C LEU A 107 5.77 -16.20 -15.65
N SER A 108 4.93 -15.18 -15.61
CA SER A 108 5.31 -13.90 -15.01
C SER A 108 5.32 -14.00 -13.50
N THR A 109 6.32 -13.35 -12.91
CA THR A 109 6.43 -13.22 -11.46
C THR A 109 6.56 -11.74 -11.11
N ALA A 110 6.07 -11.38 -9.92
CA ALA A 110 6.21 -10.04 -9.39
C ALA A 110 6.42 -10.09 -7.88
N ASP A 111 7.37 -9.30 -7.39
CA ASP A 111 7.58 -9.15 -5.96
C ASP A 111 6.48 -8.29 -5.33
N ALA A 112 5.97 -8.75 -4.21
CA ALA A 112 4.89 -8.12 -3.49
C ALA A 112 5.11 -8.15 -1.97
N VAL A 113 4.40 -7.28 -1.28
CA VAL A 113 4.37 -7.22 0.19
C VAL A 113 2.93 -7.35 0.65
N VAL A 114 2.68 -8.23 1.61
CA VAL A 114 1.35 -8.42 2.20
C VAL A 114 0.99 -7.20 3.03
N VAL A 115 -0.16 -6.59 2.75
CA VAL A 115 -0.63 -5.38 3.45
C VAL A 115 -1.23 -5.73 4.81
N ALA A 116 -1.96 -6.84 4.86
CA ALA A 116 -2.64 -7.33 6.06
C ALA A 116 -2.76 -8.85 6.01
N ALA A 117 -2.91 -9.47 7.18
CA ALA A 117 -3.07 -10.91 7.27
C ALA A 117 -4.24 -11.40 6.39
N PRO A 118 -4.04 -12.48 5.60
CA PRO A 118 -5.09 -13.09 4.80
C PRO A 118 -6.36 -13.38 5.59
N LYS A 119 -7.52 -13.11 5.00
CA LYS A 119 -8.83 -13.40 5.60
C LYS A 119 -9.51 -14.53 4.85
N ALA A 120 -9.92 -15.58 5.54
CA ALA A 120 -10.73 -16.63 4.95
C ALA A 120 -12.10 -16.07 4.53
N THR A 121 -12.60 -16.51 3.38
CA THR A 121 -13.99 -16.28 2.98
C THR A 121 -14.94 -17.10 3.86
N ASN A 122 -16.21 -16.73 3.89
CA ASN A 122 -17.25 -17.39 4.70
C ASN A 122 -17.45 -18.88 4.34
N ASP A 123 -17.19 -19.25 3.09
CA ASP A 123 -17.23 -20.62 2.58
C ASP A 123 -15.94 -21.42 2.90
N HIS A 124 -14.93 -20.79 3.51
CA HIS A 124 -13.60 -21.35 3.79
C HIS A 124 -12.87 -21.95 2.58
N GLY A 125 -13.37 -21.74 1.36
CA GLY A 125 -12.78 -22.26 0.12
C GLY A 125 -11.68 -21.36 -0.45
N SER A 126 -11.65 -20.09 -0.02
CA SER A 126 -10.74 -19.08 -0.51
C SER A 126 -10.22 -18.15 0.59
N TRP A 127 -9.18 -17.41 0.25
CA TRP A 127 -8.56 -16.38 1.08
C TRP A 127 -8.54 -15.07 0.32
N LEU A 128 -8.89 -14.00 1.02
CA LEU A 128 -8.74 -12.61 0.57
C LEU A 128 -7.42 -12.07 1.07
N VAL A 129 -6.60 -11.57 0.16
CA VAL A 129 -5.27 -11.02 0.46
C VAL A 129 -5.10 -9.70 -0.24
N ASP A 130 -4.66 -8.69 0.50
CA ASP A 130 -4.21 -7.42 -0.09
C ASP A 130 -2.69 -7.44 -0.18
N VAL A 131 -2.18 -7.22 -1.39
CA VAL A 131 -0.74 -7.12 -1.64
C VAL A 131 -0.39 -5.80 -2.30
N GLU A 132 0.77 -5.27 -1.95
CA GLU A 132 1.37 -4.13 -2.62
C GLU A 132 2.48 -4.58 -3.56
N VAL A 133 2.39 -4.16 -4.81
CA VAL A 133 3.31 -4.46 -5.91
C VAL A 133 3.86 -3.17 -6.51
N ASP A 134 4.86 -3.28 -7.38
CA ASP A 134 5.25 -2.17 -8.24
C ASP A 134 4.10 -1.73 -9.16
N SER A 135 3.90 -0.42 -9.32
CA SER A 135 2.78 0.12 -10.10
C SER A 135 2.79 -0.33 -11.57
N GLY A 136 3.97 -0.62 -12.15
CA GLY A 136 4.10 -1.13 -13.51
C GLY A 136 3.53 -2.54 -13.70
N ASN A 137 3.46 -3.34 -12.64
CA ASN A 137 2.91 -4.70 -12.68
C ASN A 137 1.41 -4.74 -12.33
N ALA A 138 0.84 -3.63 -11.85
CA ALA A 138 -0.48 -3.61 -11.24
C ALA A 138 -1.60 -4.04 -12.17
N ALA A 139 -1.66 -3.46 -13.37
CA ALA A 139 -2.71 -3.73 -14.34
C ALA A 139 -2.70 -5.20 -14.80
N ARG A 140 -1.51 -5.75 -15.09
CA ARG A 140 -1.35 -7.15 -15.50
C ARG A 140 -1.77 -8.12 -14.40
N LEU A 141 -1.35 -7.87 -13.16
CA LEU A 141 -1.70 -8.74 -12.04
C LEU A 141 -3.20 -8.65 -11.70
N ALA A 142 -3.81 -7.49 -11.85
CA ALA A 142 -5.26 -7.36 -11.68
C ALA A 142 -6.05 -8.17 -12.72
N ASP A 143 -5.60 -8.18 -13.97
CA ASP A 143 -6.19 -9.01 -15.03
C ASP A 143 -6.05 -10.51 -14.72
N LEU A 144 -4.85 -10.96 -14.35
CA LEU A 144 -4.62 -12.35 -13.95
C LEU A 144 -5.41 -12.76 -12.70
N ALA A 145 -5.60 -11.84 -11.73
CA ALA A 145 -6.41 -12.08 -10.56
C ALA A 145 -7.88 -12.30 -10.91
N SER A 146 -8.40 -11.54 -11.89
CA SER A 146 -9.79 -11.67 -12.36
C SER A 146 -10.07 -13.02 -13.01
N LEU A 147 -9.04 -13.65 -13.58
CA LEU A 147 -9.09 -14.96 -14.22
C LEU A 147 -8.81 -16.11 -13.24
N ASP A 148 -8.62 -15.83 -11.94
CA ASP A 148 -8.17 -16.82 -10.96
C ASP A 148 -6.89 -17.55 -11.46
N ARG A 149 -5.91 -16.81 -11.98
CA ARG A 149 -4.62 -17.34 -12.52
C ARG A 149 -3.40 -16.89 -11.73
N ILE A 150 -3.56 -16.74 -10.42
CA ILE A 150 -2.52 -16.30 -9.51
C ILE A 150 -2.32 -17.30 -8.38
N ALA A 151 -1.06 -17.51 -8.01
CA ALA A 151 -0.67 -18.09 -6.73
C ALA A 151 0.33 -17.18 -6.01
N LEU A 152 0.34 -17.24 -4.67
CA LEU A 152 1.37 -16.63 -3.84
C LEU A 152 2.41 -17.69 -3.45
N VAL A 153 3.66 -17.26 -3.48
CA VAL A 153 4.80 -18.01 -2.95
C VAL A 153 5.48 -17.16 -1.88
N GLU A 154 5.73 -17.73 -0.72
CA GLU A 154 6.54 -17.07 0.32
C GLU A 154 8.01 -17.10 -0.11
N ARG A 155 8.69 -15.95 0.00
CA ARG A 155 10.10 -15.85 -0.32
C ARG A 155 10.92 -15.86 0.96
N GLY A 156 11.78 -16.87 1.11
CA GLY A 156 12.81 -16.88 2.15
C GLY A 156 13.82 -15.76 1.91
N GLN A 157 14.20 -15.07 2.98
CA GLN A 157 15.31 -14.11 2.95
C GLN A 157 16.66 -14.80 3.04
#